data_AF-A0A2U2XBZ5-F1
#
_entry.id   AF-A0A2U2XBZ5-F1
#
_cell.length_a   1.000
_cell.length_b   1.000
_cell.length_c   1.000
_cell.angle_alpha   90.00
_cell.angle_beta   90.00
_cell.angle_gamma   90.00
#
_symmetry.space_group_name_H-M   'P 1'
#
loop_
_entity.id
_entity.type
_entity.pdbx_description
1 polymer ?
#
loop_
_entity_poly.entity_id
_entity_poly.type
_entity_poly.pdbx_seq_one_letter_code
_entity_poly.pdbx_strand_id
1 'polypeptide(L)'
;MAKWGTYSIVVALLAMLLPFILSAFEASDLSSSPLFPLFSLIFGGAGVIIHLFSLLKSNSLNGSALLLLISILSIIFGFSLSALKIPNAEYLLLVGALLVAVWIIVPNRREESK
;
A
#
# COMPACT_ATOMS: atom_id res chain seq x y z
N MET A 1 -14.22 6.38 10.09
CA MET A 1 -13.25 5.28 9.99
C MET A 1 -12.35 5.41 8.77
N ALA A 2 -12.88 5.73 7.58
CA ALA A 2 -12.07 5.92 6.36
C ALA A 2 -10.86 6.88 6.51
N LYS A 3 -11.01 8.03 7.21
CA LYS A 3 -9.89 8.98 7.44
C LYS A 3 -8.70 8.33 8.15
N TRP A 4 -8.97 7.50 9.17
CA TRP A 4 -7.94 6.77 9.89
C TRP A 4 -7.25 5.74 9.00
N GLY A 5 -8.01 5.02 8.16
CA GLY A 5 -7.45 4.11 7.16
C GLY A 5 -6.49 4.83 6.19
N THR A 6 -6.89 6.00 5.71
CA THR A 6 -6.03 6.84 4.85
C THR A 6 -4.76 7.29 5.57
N TYR A 7 -4.87 7.78 6.82
CA TYR A 7 -3.68 8.20 7.58
C TYR A 7 -2.72 7.04 7.84
N SER A 8 -3.23 5.84 8.14
CA SER A 8 -2.40 4.65 8.30
C SER A 8 -1.67 4.28 7.00
N ILE A 9 -2.33 4.36 5.84
CA ILE A 9 -1.67 4.14 4.54
C ILE A 9 -0.59 5.21 4.30
N VAL A 10 -0.86 6.48 4.61
CA VAL A 10 0.14 7.56 4.46
C VAL A 10 1.36 7.32 5.34
N VAL A 11 1.17 6.92 6.61
CA VAL A 11 2.28 6.56 7.50
C VAL A 11 3.08 5.40 6.93
N ALA A 12 2.42 4.39 6.34
CA ALA A 12 3.10 3.28 5.71
C ALA A 12 3.98 3.74 4.53
N LEU A 13 3.43 4.58 3.65
CA LEU A 13 4.19 5.14 2.52
C LEU A 13 5.38 5.98 2.99
N LEU A 14 5.22 6.78 4.04
CA LEU A 14 6.34 7.52 4.63
C LEU A 14 7.41 6.57 5.17
N ALA A 15 7.02 5.50 5.86
CA ALA A 15 7.94 4.48 6.35
C ALA A 15 8.67 3.75 5.21
N MET A 16 8.07 3.64 4.02
CA MET A 16 8.73 3.10 2.82
C MET A 16 9.78 4.06 2.25
N LEU A 17 9.47 5.37 2.22
CA LEU A 17 10.33 6.37 1.58
C LEU A 17 11.48 6.85 2.48
N LEU A 18 11.25 6.90 3.80
CA LEU A 18 12.20 7.48 4.75
C LEU A 18 13.58 6.81 4.77
N PRO A 19 13.72 5.47 4.63
CA PRO A 19 15.02 4.81 4.44
C PRO A 19 15.85 5.40 3.29
N PHE A 20 15.21 5.65 2.13
CA PHE A 20 15.89 6.20 0.96
C PHE A 20 16.33 7.64 1.19
N ILE A 21 15.50 8.44 1.86
CA ILE A 21 15.85 9.81 2.24
C ILE A 21 17.05 9.78 3.18
N LEU A 22 17.02 8.97 4.25
CA LEU A 22 18.12 8.85 5.21
C LEU A 22 19.41 8.36 4.55
N SER A 23 19.31 7.44 3.60
CA SER A 23 20.45 6.97 2.81
C SER A 23 21.09 8.09 1.99
N ALA A 24 20.30 9.04 1.47
CA ALA A 24 20.83 10.19 0.73
C ALA A 24 21.58 11.20 1.64
N PHE A 25 21.32 11.19 2.94
CA PHE A 25 22.05 11.98 3.94
C PHE A 25 23.18 11.19 4.63
N GLU A 26 23.62 10.06 4.05
CA GLU A 26 24.67 9.19 4.59
C GLU A 26 24.36 8.61 6.00
N ALA A 27 23.10 8.63 6.43
CA ALA A 27 22.65 8.04 7.69
C ALA A 27 22.36 6.53 7.55
N SER A 28 23.36 5.76 7.08
CA SER A 28 23.23 4.36 6.69
C SER A 28 22.74 3.44 7.82
N ASP A 29 23.23 3.65 9.03
CA ASP A 29 22.88 2.84 10.21
C ASP A 29 21.39 2.96 10.56
N LEU A 30 20.85 4.18 10.45
CA LEU A 30 19.44 4.42 10.69
C LEU A 30 18.60 3.90 9.51
N SER A 31 19.01 4.18 8.27
CA SER A 31 18.27 3.82 7.06
C SER A 31 18.05 2.30 6.90
N SER A 32 18.98 1.49 7.39
CA SER A 32 18.92 0.02 7.33
C SER A 32 18.09 -0.60 8.46
N SER A 33 17.52 0.21 9.35
CA SER A 33 16.73 -0.27 10.47
C SER A 33 15.50 -1.08 10.02
N PRO A 34 15.25 -2.27 10.59
CA PRO A 34 14.08 -3.09 10.25
C PRO A 34 12.76 -2.46 10.71
N LEU A 35 12.81 -1.37 11.50
CA LEU A 35 11.62 -0.66 11.96
C LEU A 35 10.82 -0.07 10.81
N PHE A 36 11.48 0.44 9.77
CA PHE A 36 10.82 1.05 8.61
C PHE A 36 9.91 0.07 7.85
N PRO A 37 10.42 -1.09 7.37
CA PRO A 37 9.56 -2.06 6.70
C PRO A 37 8.49 -2.65 7.63
N LEU A 38 8.77 -2.80 8.94
CA LEU A 38 7.77 -3.25 9.91
C LEU A 38 6.63 -2.23 10.10
N PHE A 39 6.94 -0.95 10.25
CA PHE A 39 5.92 0.10 10.34
C PHE A 39 5.10 0.17 9.07
N SER A 40 5.74 0.12 7.90
CA SER A 40 5.05 0.05 6.61
C SER A 40 4.05 -1.12 6.57
N LEU A 41 4.48 -2.30 7.01
CA LEU A 41 3.64 -3.50 6.99
C LEU A 41 2.45 -3.39 7.95
N ILE A 42 2.68 -2.98 9.19
CA ILE A 42 1.63 -2.87 10.22
C ILE A 42 0.63 -1.78 9.84
N PHE A 43 1.09 -0.57 9.56
CA PHE A 43 0.21 0.55 9.26
C PHE A 43 -0.48 0.40 7.91
N GLY A 44 0.21 -0.14 6.91
CA GLY A 44 -0.39 -0.37 5.59
C GLY A 44 -1.43 -1.47 5.62
N GLY A 45 -1.13 -2.59 6.29
CA GLY A 45 -2.10 -3.67 6.52
C GLY A 45 -3.33 -3.19 7.29
N ALA A 46 -3.13 -2.47 8.40
CA ALA A 46 -4.22 -1.91 9.19
C ALA A 46 -5.06 -0.91 8.38
N GLY A 47 -4.42 -0.02 7.61
CA GLY A 47 -5.10 0.98 6.80
C GLY A 47 -5.98 0.37 5.72
N VAL A 48 -5.49 -0.68 5.04
CA VAL A 48 -6.26 -1.46 4.06
C VAL A 48 -7.42 -2.18 4.72
N ILE A 49 -7.21 -2.85 5.86
CA ILE A 49 -8.28 -3.55 6.60
C ILE A 49 -9.39 -2.57 7.00
N ILE A 50 -9.05 -1.39 7.51
CA ILE A 50 -10.04 -0.37 7.89
C ILE A 50 -10.87 0.07 6.69
N HIS A 51 -10.24 0.29 5.53
CA HIS A 51 -10.96 0.64 4.30
C HIS A 51 -11.85 -0.50 3.81
N LEU A 52 -11.37 -1.75 3.88
CA LEU A 52 -12.15 -2.93 3.51
C LEU A 52 -13.40 -3.06 4.38
N PHE A 53 -13.28 -2.93 5.70
CA PHE A 53 -14.41 -2.92 6.63
C PHE A 53 -15.38 -1.77 6.33
N SER A 54 -14.86 -0.58 5.99
CA SER A 54 -15.71 0.56 5.64
C SER A 54 -16.52 0.30 4.37
N LEU A 55 -15.92 -0.34 3.35
CA LEU A 55 -16.58 -0.70 2.09
C LEU A 55 -17.64 -1.79 2.28
N LEU A 56 -17.33 -2.80 3.10
CA LEU A 56 -18.30 -3.86 3.46
C LEU A 56 -19.50 -3.27 4.20
N LYS A 57 -19.27 -2.31 5.11
CA LYS A 57 -20.35 -1.67 5.87
C LYS A 57 -21.25 -0.78 5.01
N SER A 58 -20.72 -0.18 3.94
CA SER A 58 -21.50 0.72 3.07
C SER A 58 -22.27 0.01 1.97
N ASN A 59 -22.16 -1.32 1.82
CA ASN A 59 -22.73 -2.12 0.70
C ASN A 59 -22.41 -1.56 -0.69
N SER A 60 -21.41 -0.68 -0.80
CA SER A 60 -21.03 0.01 -2.03
C SER A 60 -19.71 -0.56 -2.55
N LEU A 61 -19.70 -1.88 -2.79
CA LEU A 61 -18.52 -2.57 -3.29
C LEU A 61 -18.25 -2.16 -4.74
N ASN A 62 -17.34 -1.19 -4.90
CA ASN A 62 -16.81 -0.80 -6.20
C ASN A 62 -15.58 -1.67 -6.51
N GLY A 63 -15.68 -2.50 -7.56
CA GLY A 63 -14.58 -3.36 -8.00
C GLY A 63 -13.30 -2.59 -8.36
N SER A 64 -13.41 -1.38 -8.90
CA SER A 64 -12.28 -0.49 -9.17
C SER A 64 -11.61 -0.05 -7.87
N ALA A 65 -12.38 0.31 -6.84
CA ALA A 65 -11.83 0.68 -5.54
C ALA A 65 -11.16 -0.51 -4.84
N LEU A 66 -11.75 -1.70 -4.94
CA LEU A 66 -11.18 -2.93 -4.39
C LEU A 66 -9.87 -3.31 -5.09
N LEU A 67 -9.82 -3.22 -6.42
CA LEU A 67 -8.61 -3.46 -7.21
C LEU A 67 -7.48 -2.53 -6.78
N LEU A 68 -7.76 -1.23 -6.61
CA LEU A 68 -6.78 -0.26 -6.13
C LEU A 68 -6.30 -0.60 -4.71
N LEU A 69 -7.21 -0.98 -3.81
CA LEU A 69 -6.88 -1.33 -2.43
C LEU A 69 -5.94 -2.54 -2.35
N ILE A 70 -6.22 -3.57 -3.15
CA ILE A 70 -5.38 -4.76 -3.28
C ILE A 70 -4.02 -4.39 -3.87
N SER A 71 -4.00 -3.52 -4.89
CA SER A 71 -2.75 -3.03 -5.50
C SER A 71 -1.85 -2.36 -4.46
N ILE A 72 -2.43 -1.46 -3.64
CA ILE A 72 -1.72 -0.77 -2.56
C ILE A 72 -1.20 -1.77 -1.53
N LEU A 73 -2.03 -2.73 -1.12
CA LEU A 73 -1.63 -3.77 -0.17
C LEU A 73 -0.45 -4.60 -0.70
N SER A 74 -0.52 -5.05 -1.95
CA SER A 74 0.54 -5.80 -2.61
C SER A 74 1.83 -5.00 -2.71
N ILE A 75 1.76 -3.69 -3.01
CA ILE A 75 2.95 -2.82 -3.05
C ILE A 75 3.58 -2.70 -1.66
N ILE A 76 2.79 -2.37 -0.64
CA ILE A 76 3.29 -2.21 0.74
C ILE A 76 3.90 -3.51 1.24
N PHE A 77 3.19 -4.64 1.07
CA PHE A 77 3.67 -5.94 1.54
C PHE A 77 4.89 -6.39 0.73
N GLY A 78 4.86 -6.27 -0.59
CA GLY A 78 5.98 -6.63 -1.46
C GLY A 78 7.24 -5.86 -1.08
N PHE A 79 7.13 -4.54 -0.88
CA PHE A 79 8.23 -3.70 -0.43
C PHE A 79 8.74 -4.12 0.96
N SER A 80 7.85 -4.18 1.95
CA SER A 80 8.23 -4.47 3.34
C SER A 80 8.88 -5.85 3.48
N LEU A 81 8.31 -6.87 2.82
CA LEU A 81 8.84 -8.24 2.88
C LEU A 81 10.16 -8.35 2.11
N SER A 82 10.32 -7.65 0.97
CA SER A 82 11.58 -7.59 0.23
C SER A 82 12.69 -6.91 1.05
N ALA A 83 12.38 -5.78 1.70
CA ALA A 83 13.32 -5.10 2.60
C ALA A 83 13.72 -5.96 3.81
N LEU A 84 12.83 -6.85 4.27
CA LEU A 84 13.11 -7.86 5.29
C LEU A 84 13.81 -9.12 4.74
N LYS A 85 14.23 -9.11 3.47
CA LYS A 85 14.94 -10.20 2.78
C LYS A 85 14.13 -11.51 2.70
N ILE A 86 12.80 -11.42 2.68
CA ILE A 86 11.95 -12.59 2.44
C ILE A 86 12.02 -12.94 0.95
N PRO A 87 12.33 -14.21 0.62
CA PRO A 87 12.47 -14.63 -0.77
C PRO A 87 11.15 -14.43 -1.54
N ASN A 88 11.27 -14.11 -2.83
CA ASN A 88 10.15 -13.96 -3.76
C ASN A 88 9.18 -12.78 -3.46
N ALA A 89 9.44 -11.96 -2.43
CA ALA A 89 8.59 -10.82 -2.10
C ALA A 89 8.56 -9.73 -3.20
N GLU A 90 9.62 -9.63 -4.00
CA GLU A 90 9.71 -8.72 -5.14
C GLU A 90 8.64 -9.00 -6.20
N TYR A 91 8.23 -10.27 -6.37
CA TYR A 91 7.14 -10.61 -7.28
C TYR A 91 5.80 -10.05 -6.80
N LEU A 92 5.58 -9.96 -5.49
CA LEU A 92 4.37 -9.35 -4.93
C LEU A 92 4.33 -7.84 -5.20
N LEU A 93 5.48 -7.16 -5.11
CA LEU A 93 5.62 -5.76 -5.48
C LEU A 93 5.28 -5.55 -6.96
N LEU A 94 5.80 -6.42 -7.84
CA LEU A 94 5.54 -6.40 -9.28
C LEU A 94 4.06 -6.64 -9.60
N VAL A 95 3.41 -7.59 -8.91
CA VAL A 95 1.97 -7.82 -9.01
C VAL A 95 1.20 -6.55 -8.61
N GLY A 96 1.57 -5.91 -7.50
CA GLY A 96 0.95 -4.67 -7.06
C GLY A 96 1.05 -3.55 -8.12
N ALA A 97 2.23 -3.36 -8.70
CA ALA A 97 2.44 -2.39 -9.79
C ALA A 97 1.61 -2.72 -11.04
N LEU A 98 1.52 -4.01 -11.42
CA LEU A 98 0.71 -4.46 -12.54
C LEU A 98 -0.78 -4.18 -12.29
N LEU A 99 -1.28 -4.43 -11.07
CA LEU A 99 -2.67 -4.16 -10.71
C LEU A 99 -2.98 -2.65 -10.77
N VAL A 100 -2.03 -1.78 -10.40
CA VAL A 100 -2.17 -0.32 -10.63
C VAL A 100 -2.29 -0.01 -12.11
N ALA A 101 -1.44 -0.60 -12.96
CA ALA A 101 -1.51 -0.39 -14.41
C ALA A 101 -2.86 -0.85 -14.99
N VAL A 102 -3.34 -2.03 -14.58
CA VAL A 102 -4.68 -2.54 -14.96
C VAL A 102 -5.76 -1.58 -14.48
N TRP A 103 -5.68 -1.10 -13.24
CA TRP A 103 -6.64 -0.16 -12.68
C TRP A 103 -6.72 1.16 -13.46
N ILE A 104 -5.58 1.68 -13.93
CA ILE A 104 -5.53 2.92 -14.76
C ILE A 104 -6.20 2.69 -16.12
N ILE A 105 -6.01 1.51 -16.73
CA ILE A 105 -6.50 1.20 -18.08
C ILE A 105 -7.99 0.84 -18.08
N VAL A 106 -8.48 0.15 -17.04
CA VAL A 106 -9.87 -0.30 -16.99
C VAL A 106 -10.79 0.91 -16.74
N PRO A 107 -11.66 1.27 -17.70
CA PRO A 107 -12.54 2.41 -17.56
C PRO A 107 -13.48 2.20 -16.37
N ASN A 108 -13.40 3.08 -15.39
CA ASN A 108 -14.30 3.08 -14.26
C ASN A 108 -15.67 3.52 -14.78
N ARG A 109 -16.61 2.58 -14.93
CA ARG A 109 -18.00 2.88 -15.27
C ARG A 109 -18.65 3.60 -14.09
N ARG A 110 -18.31 4.85 -13.87
CA ARG A 110 -19.24 5.79 -13.26
C ARG A 110 -20.30 6.00 -14.32
N GLU A 111 -21.48 5.45 -14.08
CA GLU A 111 -22.67 5.86 -14.81
C GLU A 111 -22.69 7.39 -14.86
N GLU A 112 -22.60 7.92 -16.07
CA GLU A 112 -23.07 9.25 -16.40
C GLU A 112 -24.58 9.27 -16.14
N SER A 113 -24.97 9.40 -14.88
CA SER A 113 -26.33 9.84 -14.57
C SER A 113 -26.37 11.34 -14.84
N LYS A 114 -26.95 11.66 -15.99
CA LYS A 114 -27.69 12.90 -16.21
C LYS A 114 -28.71 13.15 -15.10
#